data_AF-A0A7S1CMC2-F1
#
_entry.id   AF-A0A7S1CMC2-F1
#
_cell.length_a   1.000
_cell.length_b   1.000
_cell.length_c   1.000
_cell.angle_alpha   90.00
_cell.angle_beta   90.00
_cell.angle_gamma   90.00
#
_symmetry.space_group_name_H-M   'P 1'
#
loop_
_entity.id
_entity.type
_entity.pdbx_description
1 polymer ?
#
loop_
_entity_poly.entity_id
_entity_poly.type
_entity_poly.pdbx_seq_one_letter_code
_entity_poly.pdbx_strand_id
1 'polypeptide(L)'
;PPSPAQETLLRQVIAAGLLDRVARRAPPEVVAAAIEAGGAKAKGHLAYECASSAIEGVLFVHPTSAVAAPFAEMPEYVVFTEVVHGSRPWMRGVTQIEPSWLPPLAEGTPLCSLSAPLDAPYPRYDADRDEVRCWVTPTFGDKAWKLPAYQTTHPKGEACCRWFARALLEGAVIPALGQLTPLLKSAPAQITRRALEKRVVLLVDALATATPAIDSLRALRARWARDPSFL
;
A
#
# COMPACT_ATOMS: atom_id res chain seq x y z
N PRO A 1 9.63 -29.15 -10.28
CA PRO A 1 9.30 -28.45 -9.01
C PRO A 1 9.24 -26.94 -9.29
N PRO A 2 8.44 -26.15 -8.56
CA PRO A 2 8.45 -24.69 -8.70
C PRO A 2 9.80 -24.12 -8.24
N SER A 3 10.19 -22.99 -8.83
CA SER A 3 11.32 -22.17 -8.37
C SER A 3 10.92 -21.32 -7.17
N PRO A 4 11.88 -20.80 -6.38
CA PRO A 4 11.58 -19.92 -5.24
C PRO A 4 10.72 -18.70 -5.61
N ALA A 5 10.97 -18.10 -6.79
CA ALA A 5 10.17 -16.99 -7.29
C ALA A 5 8.73 -17.41 -7.59
N GLN A 6 8.53 -18.60 -8.16
CA GLN A 6 7.20 -19.15 -8.40
C GLN A 6 6.48 -19.47 -7.08
N GLU A 7 7.19 -19.97 -6.07
CA GLU A 7 6.62 -20.19 -4.73
C GLU A 7 6.15 -18.89 -4.08
N THR A 8 6.94 -17.81 -4.17
CA THR A 8 6.53 -16.48 -3.70
C THR A 8 5.28 -15.99 -4.43
N LEU A 9 5.24 -16.10 -5.75
CA LEU A 9 4.06 -15.70 -6.54
C LEU A 9 2.83 -16.53 -6.17
N LEU A 10 2.97 -17.84 -5.96
CA LEU A 10 1.87 -18.70 -5.51
C LEU A 10 1.34 -18.25 -4.14
N ARG A 11 2.23 -17.91 -3.19
CA ARG A 11 1.82 -17.36 -1.88
C ARG A 11 1.05 -16.05 -2.02
N GLN A 12 1.47 -15.16 -2.91
CA GLN A 12 0.77 -13.90 -3.18
C GLN A 12 -0.61 -14.14 -3.80
N VAL A 13 -0.74 -15.09 -4.73
CA VAL A 13 -2.03 -15.47 -5.32
C VAL A 13 -2.97 -16.05 -4.26
N ILE A 14 -2.48 -16.93 -3.39
CA ILE A 14 -3.26 -17.48 -2.27
C ILE A 14 -3.71 -16.36 -1.32
N ALA A 15 -2.80 -15.44 -0.98
CA ALA A 15 -3.11 -14.31 -0.10
C ALA A 15 -4.19 -13.39 -0.70
N ALA A 16 -4.13 -13.10 -2.00
CA ALA A 16 -5.11 -12.28 -2.70
C ALA A 16 -6.53 -12.89 -2.66
N GLY A 17 -6.63 -14.22 -2.71
CA GLY A 17 -7.91 -14.92 -2.63
C GLY A 17 -8.47 -15.07 -1.21
N LEU A 18 -7.67 -14.79 -0.18
CA LEU A 18 -7.98 -15.04 1.24
C LEU A 18 -7.73 -13.81 2.12
N LEU A 19 -7.96 -12.60 1.58
CA LEU A 19 -7.71 -11.34 2.29
C LEU A 19 -8.57 -11.19 3.57
N ASP A 20 -9.77 -11.77 3.59
CA ASP A 20 -10.65 -11.83 4.75
C ASP A 20 -10.15 -12.80 5.85
N ARG A 21 -9.22 -13.69 5.49
CA ARG A 21 -8.63 -14.72 6.37
C ARG A 21 -7.14 -14.51 6.60
N VAL A 22 -6.73 -13.24 6.65
CA VAL A 22 -5.40 -12.87 7.11
C VAL A 22 -5.40 -12.89 8.64
N ALA A 23 -4.39 -13.53 9.23
CA ALA A 23 -4.15 -13.50 10.66
C ALA A 23 -2.76 -12.96 10.98
N ARG A 24 -2.68 -12.15 12.04
CA ARG A 24 -1.42 -11.61 12.57
C ARG A 24 -1.17 -12.21 13.93
N ARG A 25 0.10 -12.42 14.29
CA ARG A 25 0.49 -12.77 15.67
C ARG A 25 -0.20 -11.85 16.67
N ALA A 26 -0.86 -12.46 17.65
CA ALA A 26 -1.54 -11.74 18.70
C ALA A 26 -0.50 -11.04 19.62
N PRO A 27 -0.73 -9.78 20.01
CA PRO A 27 0.11 -9.13 21.00
C PRO A 27 -0.04 -9.84 22.36
N PRO A 28 0.97 -9.74 23.26
CA PRO A 28 0.94 -10.42 24.55
C PRO A 28 -0.31 -10.14 25.39
N GLU A 29 -0.86 -8.93 25.28
CA GLU A 29 -2.05 -8.48 25.99
C GLU A 29 -3.31 -9.27 25.58
N VAL A 30 -3.49 -9.49 24.27
CA VAL A 30 -4.61 -10.28 23.74
C VAL A 30 -4.46 -11.75 24.12
N VAL A 31 -3.22 -12.27 24.13
CA VAL A 31 -2.94 -13.63 24.56
C VAL A 31 -3.28 -13.80 26.05
N ALA A 32 -2.91 -12.84 26.90
CA ALA A 32 -3.22 -12.86 28.33
C ALA A 32 -4.73 -12.89 28.57
N ALA A 33 -5.49 -12.01 27.90
CA ALA A 33 -6.95 -11.98 27.98
C ALA A 33 -7.59 -13.31 27.54
N ALA A 34 -7.07 -13.93 26.47
CA ALA A 34 -7.56 -15.23 26.01
C ALA A 34 -7.25 -16.39 26.99
N ILE A 35 -6.14 -16.31 27.73
CA ILE A 35 -5.82 -17.27 28.80
C ILE A 35 -6.77 -17.10 29.98
N GLU A 36 -7.04 -15.86 30.41
CA GLU A 36 -7.97 -15.55 31.49
C GLU A 36 -9.40 -16.00 31.18
N ALA A 37 -9.83 -15.84 29.92
CA ALA A 37 -11.12 -16.33 29.43
C ALA A 37 -11.20 -17.88 29.29
N GLY A 38 -10.14 -18.61 29.64
CA GLY A 38 -10.08 -20.08 29.54
C GLY A 38 -9.91 -20.63 28.12
N GLY A 39 -9.72 -19.78 27.12
CA GLY A 39 -9.61 -20.14 25.69
C GLY A 39 -8.19 -20.54 25.24
N ALA A 40 -7.16 -20.23 26.03
CA ALA A 40 -5.77 -20.53 25.71
C ALA A 40 -5.03 -21.14 26.91
N LYS A 41 -4.19 -22.16 26.67
CA LYS A 41 -3.24 -22.68 27.67
C LYS A 41 -1.88 -22.02 27.47
N ALA A 42 -1.22 -21.61 28.56
CA ALA A 42 0.09 -20.93 28.57
C ALA A 42 1.24 -21.70 27.89
N LYS A 43 1.03 -22.95 27.46
CA LYS A 43 2.06 -23.78 26.82
C LYS A 43 2.21 -23.45 25.34
N GLY A 44 3.25 -22.68 25.02
CA GLY A 44 4.11 -22.85 23.84
C GLY A 44 3.53 -22.61 22.44
N HIS A 45 2.26 -22.24 22.32
CA HIS A 45 1.62 -22.03 21.02
C HIS A 45 1.29 -20.57 20.81
N LEU A 46 1.90 -20.00 19.77
CA LEU A 46 1.70 -18.63 19.38
C LEU A 46 0.27 -18.44 18.87
N ALA A 47 -0.47 -17.55 19.52
CA ALA A 47 -1.83 -17.21 19.15
C ALA A 47 -1.82 -16.15 18.05
N TYR A 48 -2.85 -16.17 17.21
CA TYR A 48 -3.06 -15.23 16.13
C TYR A 48 -4.42 -14.58 16.28
N GLU A 49 -4.54 -13.34 15.81
CA GLU A 49 -5.80 -12.66 15.65
C GLU A 49 -6.14 -12.59 14.16
N CYS A 50 -7.40 -12.86 13.81
CA CYS A 50 -7.88 -12.63 12.46
C CYS A 50 -8.07 -11.12 12.20
N ALA A 51 -7.82 -10.69 10.97
CA ALA A 51 -8.06 -9.31 10.52
C ALA A 51 -9.56 -8.98 10.50
N SER A 52 -10.39 -9.98 10.19
CA SER A 52 -11.85 -9.86 10.22
C SER A 52 -12.39 -10.11 11.63
N SER A 53 -13.27 -9.21 12.08
CA SER A 53 -14.01 -9.34 13.34
C SER A 53 -15.08 -10.43 13.30
N ALA A 54 -15.38 -10.99 12.12
CA ALA A 54 -16.30 -12.13 12.00
C ALA A 54 -15.75 -13.41 12.65
N ILE A 55 -14.42 -13.49 12.84
CA ILE A 55 -13.76 -14.58 13.55
C ILE A 55 -13.28 -14.05 14.90
N GLU A 56 -14.05 -14.36 15.93
CA GLU A 56 -13.79 -13.92 17.29
C GLU A 56 -12.73 -14.76 18.00
N GLY A 57 -12.04 -14.13 18.95
CA GLY A 57 -11.03 -14.79 19.78
C GLY A 57 -9.69 -14.99 19.08
N VAL A 58 -8.82 -15.76 19.74
CA VAL A 58 -7.49 -16.09 19.24
C VAL A 58 -7.49 -17.43 18.53
N LEU A 59 -6.72 -17.52 17.45
CA LEU A 59 -6.55 -18.70 16.62
C LEU A 59 -5.16 -19.30 16.80
N PHE A 60 -5.04 -20.61 16.55
CA PHE A 60 -3.76 -21.31 16.64
C PHE A 60 -3.46 -22.04 15.33
N VAL A 61 -2.21 -22.04 14.88
CA VAL A 61 -1.80 -22.88 13.75
C VAL A 61 -1.93 -24.36 14.13
N HIS A 62 -2.62 -25.15 13.32
CA HIS A 62 -2.80 -26.58 13.57
C HIS A 62 -1.44 -27.32 13.66
N PRO A 63 -1.22 -28.26 14.59
CA PRO A 63 0.09 -28.89 14.79
C PRO A 63 0.61 -29.68 13.59
N THR A 64 -0.27 -30.13 12.70
CA THR A 64 0.10 -30.85 11.46
C THR A 64 0.38 -29.91 10.28
N SER A 65 0.27 -28.59 10.47
CA SER A 65 0.60 -27.62 9.43
C SER A 65 2.10 -27.63 9.17
N ALA A 66 2.52 -27.49 7.91
CA ALA A 66 3.94 -27.32 7.57
C ALA A 66 4.53 -26.03 8.16
N VAL A 67 3.68 -25.04 8.46
CA VAL A 67 4.06 -23.77 9.11
C VAL A 67 4.16 -23.92 10.64
N ALA A 68 3.73 -25.05 11.21
CA ALA A 68 3.85 -25.29 12.64
C ALA A 68 5.33 -25.48 13.01
N ALA A 69 5.92 -24.46 13.61
CA ALA A 69 7.32 -24.41 13.99
C ALA A 69 7.48 -23.94 15.45
N PRO A 70 8.68 -24.07 16.05
CA PRO A 70 9.00 -23.44 17.32
C PRO A 70 8.71 -21.93 17.30
N PHE A 71 8.42 -21.34 18.46
CA PHE A 71 7.95 -19.96 18.61
C PHE A 71 8.75 -18.92 17.80
N ALA A 72 10.08 -19.02 17.81
CA ALA A 72 10.98 -18.07 17.15
C ALA A 72 10.84 -18.03 15.62
N GLU A 73 10.39 -19.13 15.01
CA GLU A 73 10.35 -19.31 13.55
C GLU A 73 8.95 -19.13 12.96
N MET A 74 7.94 -19.01 13.82
CA MET A 74 6.58 -18.76 13.36
C MET A 74 6.52 -17.41 12.59
N PRO A 75 5.66 -17.28 11.57
CA PRO A 75 5.55 -16.04 10.79
C PRO A 75 4.71 -14.96 11.50
N GLU A 76 4.96 -13.69 11.22
CA GLU A 76 4.15 -12.59 11.76
C GLU A 76 2.74 -12.54 11.17
N TYR A 77 2.64 -12.72 9.86
CA TYR A 77 1.38 -12.74 9.12
C TYR A 77 1.22 -14.07 8.38
N VAL A 78 -0.02 -14.57 8.41
CA VAL A 78 -0.44 -15.76 7.68
C VAL A 78 -1.78 -15.54 7.03
N VAL A 79 -2.08 -16.31 6.00
CA VAL A 79 -3.45 -16.57 5.55
C VAL A 79 -3.81 -18.01 5.86
N PHE A 80 -5.08 -18.29 6.06
CA PHE A 80 -5.57 -19.64 6.33
C PHE A 80 -6.84 -19.95 5.54
N THR A 81 -7.06 -21.22 5.23
CA THR A 81 -8.21 -21.65 4.43
C THR A 81 -9.43 -21.93 5.27
N GLU A 82 -9.30 -22.40 6.52
CA GLU A 82 -10.44 -22.71 7.38
C GLU A 82 -10.03 -22.71 8.87
N VAL A 83 -11.04 -22.58 9.74
CA VAL A 83 -10.91 -22.75 11.19
C VAL A 83 -11.66 -24.00 11.63
N VAL A 84 -10.96 -24.94 12.24
CA VAL A 84 -11.54 -26.16 12.80
C VAL A 84 -11.58 -26.05 14.32
N HIS A 85 -12.75 -26.28 14.89
CA HIS A 85 -12.96 -26.23 16.34
C HIS A 85 -12.71 -27.62 16.95
N GLY A 86 -11.80 -27.69 17.91
CA GLY A 86 -11.53 -28.89 18.69
C GLY A 86 -11.27 -28.52 20.15
N SER A 87 -10.10 -28.89 20.68
CA SER A 87 -9.66 -28.43 22.01
C SER A 87 -9.48 -26.90 22.11
N ARG A 88 -9.25 -26.25 20.98
CA ARG A 88 -9.19 -24.80 20.75
C ARG A 88 -9.40 -24.55 19.25
N PRO A 89 -9.65 -23.31 18.78
CA PRO A 89 -9.80 -23.03 17.36
C PRO A 89 -8.45 -23.14 16.62
N TRP A 90 -8.42 -23.98 15.57
CA TRP A 90 -7.23 -24.28 14.81
C TRP A 90 -7.33 -23.82 13.35
N MET A 91 -6.33 -23.08 12.88
CA MET A 91 -6.18 -22.70 11.47
C MET A 91 -5.60 -23.86 10.66
N ARG A 92 -6.22 -24.17 9.52
CA ARG A 92 -5.71 -25.11 8.50
C ARG A 92 -5.46 -24.39 7.17
N GLY A 93 -4.67 -25.03 6.30
CA GLY A 93 -4.23 -24.44 5.03
C GLY A 93 -3.45 -23.15 5.23
N VAL A 94 -2.58 -23.13 6.25
CA VAL A 94 -1.85 -21.92 6.67
C VAL A 94 -0.71 -21.66 5.69
N THR A 95 -0.64 -20.44 5.18
CA THR A 95 0.43 -19.95 4.30
C THR A 95 1.02 -18.68 4.88
N GLN A 96 2.34 -18.63 5.05
CA GLN A 96 3.04 -17.41 5.47
C GLN A 96 2.87 -16.32 4.41
N ILE A 97 2.72 -15.07 4.84
CA ILE A 97 2.72 -13.91 3.93
C ILE A 97 3.58 -12.78 4.50
N GLU A 98 4.04 -11.89 3.63
CA GLU A 98 4.73 -10.68 4.05
C GLU A 98 3.75 -9.52 4.18
N PRO A 99 3.90 -8.65 5.20
CA PRO A 99 3.00 -7.51 5.41
C PRO A 99 3.01 -6.53 4.24
N SER A 100 4.13 -6.41 3.52
CA SER A 100 4.26 -5.53 2.35
C SER A 100 3.41 -5.97 1.15
N TRP A 101 2.92 -7.20 1.14
CA TRP A 101 2.05 -7.70 0.07
C TRP A 101 0.60 -7.28 0.27
N LEU A 102 0.17 -7.05 1.51
CA LEU A 102 -1.24 -6.75 1.82
C LEU A 102 -1.76 -5.48 1.12
N PRO A 103 -1.06 -4.33 1.14
CA PRO A 103 -1.60 -3.12 0.54
C PRO A 103 -1.87 -3.21 -0.97
N PRO A 104 -0.93 -3.67 -1.83
CA PRO A 104 -1.22 -3.81 -3.26
C PRO A 104 -2.20 -4.95 -3.57
N LEU A 105 -2.22 -6.04 -2.77
CA LEU A 105 -3.17 -7.13 -2.99
C LEU A 105 -4.62 -6.76 -2.60
N ALA A 106 -4.79 -5.89 -1.61
CA ALA A 106 -6.08 -5.44 -1.12
C ALA A 106 -6.56 -4.12 -1.73
N GLU A 107 -5.88 -3.62 -2.76
CA GLU A 107 -6.25 -2.40 -3.46
C GLU A 107 -7.69 -2.50 -4.01
N GLY A 108 -8.51 -1.47 -3.77
CA GLY A 108 -9.92 -1.44 -4.19
C GLY A 108 -10.88 -2.25 -3.29
N THR A 109 -10.38 -2.91 -2.24
CA THR A 109 -11.22 -3.61 -1.26
C THR A 109 -11.44 -2.75 0.00
N PRO A 110 -12.52 -2.97 0.78
CA PRO A 110 -12.71 -2.28 2.05
C PRO A 110 -11.74 -2.76 3.15
N LEU A 111 -10.97 -3.82 2.90
CA LEU A 111 -10.07 -4.43 3.88
C LEU A 111 -8.78 -3.63 4.08
N CYS A 112 -8.44 -2.74 3.16
CA CYS A 112 -7.26 -1.88 3.30
C CYS A 112 -7.61 -0.41 3.09
N SER A 113 -7.24 0.41 4.07
CA SER A 113 -7.37 1.87 4.00
C SER A 113 -5.98 2.49 3.94
N LEU A 114 -5.78 3.44 3.02
CA LEU A 114 -4.52 4.16 2.88
C LEU A 114 -4.61 5.53 3.56
N SER A 115 -3.55 5.94 4.25
CA SER A 115 -3.43 7.31 4.73
C SER A 115 -3.37 8.31 3.58
N ALA A 116 -3.48 9.60 3.90
CA ALA A 116 -3.01 10.64 2.99
C ALA A 116 -1.52 10.42 2.63
N PRO A 117 -1.06 10.93 1.47
CA PRO A 117 0.36 10.94 1.11
C PRO A 117 1.21 11.53 2.25
N LEU A 118 2.31 10.85 2.58
CA LEU A 118 3.23 11.31 3.61
C LEU A 118 3.93 12.61 3.19
N ASP A 119 4.19 13.50 4.14
CA ASP A 119 4.96 14.72 3.91
C ASP A 119 6.43 14.43 3.61
N ALA A 120 6.95 13.30 4.12
CA ALA A 120 8.28 12.80 3.83
C ALA A 120 8.27 11.26 3.78
N PRO A 121 8.83 10.62 2.74
CA PRO A 121 9.43 11.22 1.55
C PRO A 121 8.40 11.90 0.63
N TYR A 122 8.79 13.01 0.01
CA TYR A 122 7.94 13.73 -0.94
C TYR A 122 7.53 12.88 -2.14
N PRO A 123 6.33 13.09 -2.71
CA PRO A 123 5.96 12.51 -3.99
C PRO A 123 6.96 12.83 -5.10
N ARG A 124 7.14 11.87 -6.01
CA ARG A 124 8.07 11.97 -7.15
C ARG A 124 7.45 11.36 -8.39
N TYR A 125 7.83 11.90 -9.54
CA TYR A 125 7.46 11.31 -10.82
C TYR A 125 8.32 10.08 -11.11
N ASP A 126 7.66 8.98 -11.49
CA ASP A 126 8.30 7.76 -11.99
C ASP A 126 8.14 7.74 -13.51
N ALA A 127 9.26 7.92 -14.22
CA ALA A 127 9.27 8.02 -15.68
C ALA A 127 8.96 6.69 -16.38
N ASP A 128 9.28 5.55 -15.75
CA ASP A 128 9.01 4.22 -16.31
C ASP A 128 7.52 3.89 -16.23
N ARG A 129 6.86 4.32 -15.14
CA ARG A 129 5.42 4.13 -14.93
C ARG A 129 4.54 5.26 -15.48
N ASP A 130 5.14 6.38 -15.86
CA ASP A 130 4.45 7.57 -16.34
C ASP A 130 3.44 8.15 -15.31
N GLU A 131 3.81 8.16 -14.02
CA GLU A 131 2.91 8.61 -12.96
C GLU A 131 3.64 9.26 -11.77
N VAL A 132 2.93 10.10 -11.01
CA VAL A 132 3.39 10.58 -9.72
C VAL A 132 3.19 9.48 -8.67
N ARG A 133 4.26 9.12 -7.97
CA ARG A 133 4.28 8.15 -6.87
C ARG A 133 4.41 8.87 -5.53
N CYS A 134 3.72 8.39 -4.50
CA CYS A 134 3.85 8.89 -3.13
C CYS A 134 3.97 7.75 -2.12
N TRP A 135 4.44 8.06 -0.92
CA TRP A 135 4.45 7.13 0.20
C TRP A 135 3.17 7.27 1.01
N VAL A 136 2.60 6.16 1.45
CA VAL A 136 1.43 6.11 2.34
C VAL A 136 1.62 5.07 3.43
N THR A 137 0.89 5.21 4.53
CA THR A 137 0.81 4.21 5.60
C THR A 137 -0.55 3.49 5.50
N PRO A 138 -0.56 2.20 5.16
CA PRO A 138 -1.79 1.42 5.11
C PRO A 138 -2.23 0.97 6.50
N THR A 139 -3.54 0.83 6.67
CA THR A 139 -4.17 0.07 7.74
C THR A 139 -4.98 -1.08 7.16
N PHE A 140 -4.94 -2.25 7.80
CA PHE A 140 -5.55 -3.47 7.28
C PHE A 140 -6.52 -4.13 8.27
N GLY A 141 -7.65 -4.61 7.73
CA GLY A 141 -8.70 -5.33 8.45
C GLY A 141 -9.52 -4.45 9.40
N ASP A 142 -10.51 -5.08 10.04
CA ASP A 142 -11.41 -4.43 10.99
C ASP A 142 -10.68 -3.95 12.25
N LYS A 143 -9.55 -4.60 12.56
CA LYS A 143 -8.64 -4.24 13.66
C LYS A 143 -7.67 -3.11 13.31
N ALA A 144 -7.77 -2.52 12.12
CA ALA A 144 -6.97 -1.39 11.64
C ALA A 144 -5.45 -1.56 11.87
N TRP A 145 -4.92 -2.75 11.56
CA TRP A 145 -3.50 -3.03 11.74
C TRP A 145 -2.65 -2.12 10.89
N LYS A 146 -1.80 -1.31 11.54
CA LYS A 146 -0.83 -0.45 10.86
C LYS A 146 0.21 -1.30 10.15
N LEU A 147 0.33 -1.11 8.85
CA LEU A 147 1.34 -1.75 8.02
C LEU A 147 2.50 -0.78 7.75
N PRO A 148 3.68 -1.30 7.36
CA PRO A 148 4.81 -0.46 6.96
C PRO A 148 4.43 0.49 5.82
N ALA A 149 5.04 1.68 5.81
CA ALA A 149 4.85 2.61 4.72
C ALA A 149 5.34 2.01 3.40
N TYR A 150 4.58 2.22 2.33
CA TYR A 150 4.95 1.75 1.00
C TYR A 150 4.63 2.81 -0.05
N GLN A 151 5.28 2.67 -1.21
CA GLN A 151 5.12 3.59 -2.32
C GLN A 151 3.98 3.13 -3.24
N THR A 152 3.04 4.03 -3.52
CA THR A 152 1.90 3.79 -4.43
C THR A 152 1.67 4.98 -5.37
N THR A 153 0.71 4.88 -6.28
CA THR A 153 0.30 5.97 -7.18
C THR A 153 -0.35 7.09 -6.37
N HIS A 154 0.04 8.34 -6.64
CA HIS A 154 -0.54 9.49 -5.96
C HIS A 154 -2.04 9.60 -6.27
N PRO A 155 -2.89 9.85 -5.25
CA PRO A 155 -4.32 10.07 -5.47
C PRO A 155 -4.57 11.16 -6.52
N LYS A 156 -5.49 10.90 -7.45
CA LYS A 156 -5.86 11.84 -8.51
C LYS A 156 -6.42 13.13 -7.92
N GLY A 157 -6.15 14.26 -8.58
CA GLY A 157 -6.61 15.59 -8.17
C GLY A 157 -5.56 16.66 -8.36
N GLU A 158 -5.86 17.87 -7.90
CA GLU A 158 -5.02 19.06 -8.05
C GLU A 158 -3.62 18.87 -7.44
N ALA A 159 -3.54 18.20 -6.28
CA ALA A 159 -2.26 17.91 -5.62
C ALA A 159 -1.34 17.03 -6.49
N CYS A 160 -1.90 16.02 -7.18
CA CYS A 160 -1.15 15.20 -8.13
C CYS A 160 -0.64 16.05 -9.31
N CYS A 161 -1.51 16.91 -9.86
CA CYS A 161 -1.16 17.83 -10.94
C CYS A 161 -0.03 18.81 -10.54
N ARG A 162 -0.01 19.29 -9.29
CA ARG A 162 1.09 20.10 -8.76
C ARG A 162 2.43 19.36 -8.77
N TRP A 163 2.44 18.12 -8.30
CA TRP A 163 3.65 17.29 -8.31
C TRP A 163 4.11 16.96 -9.73
N PHE A 164 3.17 16.67 -10.64
CA PHE A 164 3.46 16.49 -12.06
C PHE A 164 4.04 17.76 -12.69
N ALA A 165 3.42 18.92 -12.48
CA ALA A 165 3.89 20.21 -12.98
C ALA A 165 5.30 20.55 -12.50
N ARG A 166 5.58 20.29 -11.21
CA ARG A 166 6.92 20.44 -10.66
C ARG A 166 7.92 19.53 -11.38
N ALA A 167 7.61 18.25 -11.52
CA ALA A 167 8.47 17.28 -12.21
C ALA A 167 8.68 17.63 -13.70
N LEU A 168 7.67 18.21 -14.35
CA LEU A 168 7.76 18.68 -15.73
C LEU A 168 8.77 19.83 -15.86
N LEU A 169 8.70 20.84 -14.99
CA LEU A 169 9.62 21.98 -15.01
C LEU A 169 11.03 21.66 -14.50
N GLU A 170 11.18 20.63 -13.66
CA GLU A 170 12.48 20.08 -13.25
C GLU A 170 13.10 19.19 -14.35
N GLY A 171 12.38 18.90 -15.43
CA GLY A 171 12.84 18.05 -16.52
C GLY A 171 12.77 16.54 -16.25
N ALA A 172 12.20 16.13 -15.12
CA ALA A 172 12.01 14.71 -14.78
C ALA A 172 11.00 14.01 -15.70
N VAL A 173 10.03 14.76 -16.25
CA VAL A 173 9.07 14.27 -17.24
C VAL A 173 9.61 14.39 -18.67
N ILE A 174 10.21 15.54 -18.99
CA ILE A 174 10.77 15.84 -20.32
C ILE A 174 12.18 16.42 -20.13
N PRO A 175 13.26 15.66 -20.41
CA PRO A 175 14.63 16.10 -20.15
C PRO A 175 15.03 17.40 -20.84
N ALA A 176 14.44 17.71 -22.00
CA ALA A 176 14.69 18.98 -22.71
C ALA A 176 14.29 20.22 -21.89
N LEU A 177 13.24 20.12 -21.06
CA LEU A 177 12.83 21.21 -20.18
C LEU A 177 13.79 21.41 -18.99
N GLY A 178 14.53 20.36 -18.61
CA GLY A 178 15.55 20.45 -17.55
C GLY A 178 16.67 21.43 -17.87
N GLN A 179 16.96 21.66 -19.15
CA GLN A 179 17.94 22.66 -19.59
C GLN A 179 17.47 24.10 -19.36
N LEU A 180 16.14 24.30 -19.28
CA LEU A 180 15.50 25.60 -19.07
C LEU A 180 15.27 25.90 -17.59
N THR A 181 15.40 24.92 -16.69
CA THR A 181 15.24 25.08 -15.24
C THR A 181 16.03 26.27 -14.65
N PRO A 182 17.32 26.54 -14.99
CA PRO A 182 18.04 27.70 -14.46
C PRO A 182 17.52 29.05 -14.99
N LEU A 183 16.75 29.07 -16.08
CA LEU A 183 16.16 30.27 -16.67
C LEU A 183 14.77 30.59 -16.10
N LEU A 184 14.21 29.71 -15.27
CA LEU A 184 12.90 29.92 -14.66
C LEU A 184 12.95 31.06 -13.64
N LYS A 185 11.93 31.93 -13.69
CA LYS A 185 11.80 33.07 -12.77
C LYS A 185 11.62 32.66 -11.31
N SER A 186 11.05 31.48 -11.06
CA SER A 186 10.86 30.91 -9.73
C SER A 186 11.22 29.42 -9.75
N ALA A 187 11.74 28.92 -8.63
CA ALA A 187 12.14 27.53 -8.52
C ALA A 187 10.92 26.59 -8.61
N PRO A 188 10.97 25.48 -9.36
CA PRO A 188 9.84 24.53 -9.48
C PRO A 188 9.32 23.99 -8.14
N ALA A 189 10.17 23.90 -7.12
CA ALA A 189 9.79 23.51 -5.76
C ALA A 189 8.72 24.42 -5.12
N GLN A 190 8.52 25.65 -5.63
CA GLN A 190 7.46 26.55 -5.18
C GLN A 190 6.06 26.08 -5.62
N ILE A 191 5.93 25.30 -6.70
CA ILE A 191 4.65 24.79 -7.21
C ILE A 191 3.93 23.92 -6.16
N THR A 192 4.72 23.15 -5.42
CA THR A 192 4.22 22.23 -4.38
C THR A 192 4.09 22.89 -3.02
N ARG A 193 4.49 24.16 -2.88
CA ARG A 193 4.32 24.95 -1.65
C ARG A 193 3.01 25.74 -1.72
N ARG A 194 2.54 26.24 -0.57
CA ARG A 194 1.31 27.05 -0.45
C ARG A 194 1.37 28.42 -1.16
N ALA A 195 2.37 28.68 -1.99
CA ALA A 195 2.58 29.99 -2.60
C ALA A 195 1.71 30.18 -3.85
N LEU A 196 0.79 31.14 -3.77
CA LEU A 196 -0.22 31.49 -4.78
C LEU A 196 0.33 32.42 -5.87
N GLU A 197 1.51 32.13 -6.44
CA GLU A 197 1.94 32.90 -7.61
C GLU A 197 0.93 32.68 -8.74
N LYS A 198 0.38 33.77 -9.32
CA LYS A 198 -0.64 33.68 -10.37
C LYS A 198 -0.26 32.72 -11.50
N ARG A 199 1.02 32.71 -11.88
CA ARG A 199 1.57 31.81 -12.92
C ARG A 199 1.57 30.33 -12.52
N VAL A 200 1.83 30.02 -11.25
CA VAL A 200 1.74 28.66 -10.72
C VAL A 200 0.29 28.20 -10.69
N VAL A 201 -0.62 29.07 -10.25
CA VAL A 201 -2.07 28.79 -10.23
C VAL A 201 -2.57 28.52 -11.65
N LEU A 202 -2.26 29.39 -12.62
CA LEU A 202 -2.66 29.19 -14.02
C LEU A 202 -2.15 27.87 -14.62
N LEU A 203 -0.90 27.49 -14.33
CA LEU A 203 -0.32 26.22 -14.79
C LEU A 203 -1.06 25.02 -14.19
N VAL A 204 -1.26 25.03 -12.87
CA VAL A 204 -1.91 23.92 -12.15
C VAL A 204 -3.38 23.81 -12.56
N ASP A 205 -4.08 24.93 -12.68
CA ASP A 205 -5.47 24.96 -13.14
C ASP A 205 -5.59 24.44 -14.57
N ALA A 206 -4.70 24.84 -15.49
CA ALA A 206 -4.69 24.32 -16.86
C ALA A 206 -4.52 22.80 -16.91
N LEU A 207 -3.70 22.23 -16.02
CA LEU A 207 -3.50 20.78 -15.93
C LEU A 207 -4.67 20.05 -15.26
N ALA A 208 -5.22 20.63 -14.18
CA ALA A 208 -6.27 20.00 -13.38
C ALA A 208 -7.66 20.09 -14.03
N THR A 209 -7.94 21.17 -14.76
CA THR A 209 -9.23 21.38 -15.46
C THR A 209 -9.29 20.73 -16.85
N ALA A 210 -8.14 20.30 -17.38
CA ALA A 210 -8.11 19.50 -18.59
C ALA A 210 -8.95 18.22 -18.42
N THR A 211 -9.58 17.76 -19.50
CA THR A 211 -10.39 16.53 -19.50
C THR A 211 -9.79 15.51 -20.47
N PRO A 212 -9.19 14.41 -19.99
CA PRO A 212 -8.90 14.09 -18.59
C PRO A 212 -7.82 15.01 -17.98
N ALA A 213 -7.75 15.07 -16.65
CA ALA A 213 -6.72 15.84 -15.95
C ALA A 213 -5.32 15.36 -16.35
N ILE A 214 -4.38 16.28 -16.45
CA ILE A 214 -3.03 15.99 -16.95
C ILE A 214 -2.08 15.81 -15.78
N ASP A 215 -1.77 14.55 -15.50
CA ASP A 215 -0.89 14.12 -14.41
C ASP A 215 0.18 13.10 -14.85
N SER A 216 0.32 12.92 -16.17
CA SER A 216 1.24 11.98 -16.82
C SER A 216 1.71 12.53 -18.18
N LEU A 217 2.87 12.09 -18.66
CA LEU A 217 3.40 12.48 -19.97
C LEU A 217 2.48 12.00 -21.08
N ARG A 218 1.89 10.80 -20.95
CA ARG A 218 0.91 10.30 -21.91
C ARG A 218 -0.32 11.21 -22.00
N ALA A 219 -0.87 11.66 -20.87
CA ALA A 219 -1.99 12.60 -20.87
C ALA A 219 -1.60 13.94 -21.50
N LEU A 220 -0.40 14.45 -21.18
CA LEU A 220 0.11 15.70 -21.76
C LEU A 220 0.31 15.61 -23.28
N ARG A 221 0.93 14.54 -23.77
CA ARG A 221 1.11 14.28 -25.22
C ARG A 221 -0.21 14.15 -25.95
N ALA A 222 -1.19 13.46 -25.35
CA ALA A 222 -2.52 13.34 -25.92
C ALA A 222 -3.22 14.70 -26.04
N ARG A 223 -2.98 15.62 -25.08
CA ARG A 223 -3.46 17.00 -25.15
C ARG A 223 -2.74 17.78 -26.24
N TRP A 224 -1.41 17.72 -26.32
CA TRP A 224 -0.62 18.39 -27.36
C TRP A 224 -0.94 17.95 -28.78
N ALA A 225 -1.32 16.68 -28.98
CA ALA A 225 -1.76 16.21 -30.28
C ALA A 225 -3.03 16.91 -30.79
N ARG A 226 -3.86 17.43 -29.88
CA ARG A 226 -5.08 18.19 -30.20
C ARG A 226 -4.84 19.69 -30.24
N ASP A 227 -3.98 20.18 -29.34
CA ASP A 227 -3.63 21.58 -29.19
C ASP A 227 -2.12 21.70 -28.94
N PRO A 228 -1.31 21.85 -30.01
CA PRO A 228 0.14 21.95 -29.89
C PRO A 228 0.62 23.19 -29.12
N SER A 229 -0.26 24.19 -28.93
CA SER A 229 0.04 25.43 -28.19
C SER A 229 -0.35 25.37 -26.70
N PHE A 230 -0.85 24.23 -26.25
CA PHE A 230 -1.18 24.01 -24.85
C PHE A 230 0.09 24.07 -23.98
N LEU A 231 0.07 24.83 -22.88
CA LEU A 231 1.19 25.16 -21.96
C LEU A 231 2.28 26.08 -22.53
#